data_AF-A0A1V8RR80-F1
#
_entry.id   AF-A0A1V8RR80-F1
#
_cell.length_a   1.000
_cell.length_b   1.000
_cell.length_c   1.000
_cell.angle_alpha   90.00
_cell.angle_beta   90.00
_cell.angle_gamma   90.00
#
_symmetry.space_group_name_H-M   'P 1'
#
loop_
_entity.id
_entity.type
_entity.pdbx_description
1 polymer ?
#
loop_
_entity_poly.entity_id
_entity_poly.type
_entity_poly.pdbx_seq_one_letter_code
_entity_poly.pdbx_strand_id
1 'polypeptide(L)'
;MPETMLAALSNIRTVEDMILAFRSEDHCRRLLESMVWPDGRICPACGYKRSIAIAGRDVGKRRARPGLYQCSSGDCRFQFTVTTHTPLHSTKLPLRVWLKAMWLMLQSDKGMSSVRLAEALGVSQPTAWRMGHALRLMVAREHMLDGTVEIDHFHLGGRPRKHPDDQPSGRGRKGQANTQKTPVMAMVQRSSDITPGTLAGDARAAVVTGLSVRASERVIEAQIDLGSHLMSDEWKAFLAIGQSFAKHETVKHSDGEYVRDAVHVNSVEGFNSRVRRTIVGVFHHISPQHADLYFHEIGFRWSQRIVIGNAVRKTRRGRQTIRTLWSRVPPALQLASVFRAATGRQMRRSPDGGIIIKSAVAVFG
;
A
#
# COMPACT_ATOMS: atom_id res chain seq x y z
N MET A 1 -5.69 -8.50 -19.45
CA MET A 1 -6.49 -9.52 -18.71
C MET A 1 -7.80 -9.73 -19.45
N PRO A 2 -8.25 -10.97 -19.69
CA PRO A 2 -9.52 -11.23 -20.38
C PRO A 2 -10.73 -10.62 -19.64
N GLU A 3 -11.69 -10.06 -20.36
CA GLU A 3 -12.92 -9.46 -19.77
C GLU A 3 -13.66 -10.43 -18.87
N THR A 4 -13.71 -11.71 -19.26
CA THR A 4 -14.31 -12.80 -18.48
C THR A 4 -13.69 -12.95 -17.09
N MET A 5 -12.39 -12.66 -16.93
CA MET A 5 -11.70 -12.75 -15.65
C MET A 5 -11.89 -11.51 -14.80
N LEU A 6 -11.98 -10.34 -15.41
CA LEU A 6 -12.36 -9.11 -14.72
C LEU A 6 -13.80 -9.23 -14.17
N ALA A 7 -14.73 -9.75 -14.97
CA ALA A 7 -16.09 -10.04 -14.55
C ALA A 7 -16.12 -11.05 -13.38
N ALA A 8 -15.36 -12.15 -13.49
CA ALA A 8 -15.26 -13.13 -12.41
C ALA A 8 -14.77 -12.52 -11.09
N LEU A 9 -13.73 -11.68 -11.11
CA LEU A 9 -13.24 -10.97 -9.92
C LEU A 9 -14.30 -9.99 -9.38
N SER A 10 -15.01 -9.26 -10.23
CA SER A 10 -16.02 -8.29 -9.80
C SER A 10 -17.21 -8.91 -9.03
N ASN A 11 -17.43 -10.21 -9.20
CA ASN A 11 -18.48 -10.98 -8.53
C ASN A 11 -18.05 -11.54 -7.17
N ILE A 12 -16.77 -11.50 -6.80
CA ILE A 12 -16.28 -12.00 -5.51
C ILE A 12 -16.44 -10.90 -4.45
N ARG A 13 -17.67 -10.75 -3.93
CA ARG A 13 -18.04 -9.66 -3.02
C ARG A 13 -18.18 -10.11 -1.57
N THR A 14 -18.58 -11.36 -1.36
CA THR A 14 -18.83 -11.92 -0.05
C THR A 14 -17.77 -12.97 0.33
N VAL A 15 -17.78 -13.37 1.60
CA VAL A 15 -16.93 -14.46 2.10
C VAL A 15 -17.27 -15.78 1.39
N GLU A 16 -18.55 -16.04 1.11
CA GLU A 16 -18.97 -17.24 0.40
C GLU A 16 -18.47 -17.27 -1.04
N ASP A 17 -18.61 -16.16 -1.77
CA ASP A 17 -18.08 -16.03 -3.14
C ASP A 17 -16.57 -16.30 -3.17
N MET A 18 -15.84 -15.77 -2.19
CA MET A 18 -14.40 -15.95 -2.05
C MET A 18 -14.01 -17.41 -1.76
N ILE A 19 -14.78 -18.12 -0.94
CA ILE A 19 -14.56 -19.54 -0.67
C ILE A 19 -14.78 -20.37 -1.94
N LEU A 20 -15.84 -20.07 -2.70
CA LEU A 20 -16.16 -20.75 -3.96
C LEU A 20 -15.11 -20.47 -5.03
N ALA A 21 -14.77 -19.19 -5.25
CA ALA A 21 -13.80 -18.78 -6.26
C ALA A 21 -12.40 -19.36 -5.99
N PHE A 22 -11.95 -19.40 -4.73
CA PHE A 22 -10.62 -19.90 -4.36
C PHE A 22 -10.66 -21.35 -3.85
N ARG A 23 -11.51 -22.20 -4.42
CA ARG A 23 -11.60 -23.62 -4.04
C ARG A 23 -10.49 -24.47 -4.68
N SER A 24 -10.22 -24.27 -5.97
CA SER A 24 -9.29 -25.10 -6.76
C SER A 24 -7.92 -24.45 -6.91
N GLU A 25 -6.84 -25.20 -6.62
CA GLU A 25 -5.47 -24.73 -6.82
C GLU A 25 -5.17 -24.35 -8.27
N ASP A 26 -5.66 -25.14 -9.23
CA ASP A 26 -5.46 -24.86 -10.66
C ASP A 26 -6.19 -23.60 -11.10
N HIS A 27 -7.38 -23.34 -10.55
CA HIS A 27 -8.11 -22.10 -10.80
C HIS A 27 -7.37 -20.90 -10.20
N CYS A 28 -6.94 -21.00 -8.94
CA CYS A 28 -6.13 -19.97 -8.29
C CYS A 28 -4.84 -19.65 -9.06
N ARG A 29 -4.18 -20.67 -9.61
CA ARG A 29 -2.99 -20.48 -10.46
C ARG A 29 -3.32 -19.70 -11.72
N ARG A 30 -4.38 -20.06 -12.45
CA ARG A 30 -4.80 -19.35 -13.67
C ARG A 30 -5.22 -17.90 -13.39
N LEU A 31 -5.94 -17.68 -12.29
CA LEU A 31 -6.27 -16.32 -11.83
C LEU A 31 -4.99 -15.52 -11.55
N LEU A 32 -4.05 -16.09 -10.81
CA LEU A 32 -2.79 -15.44 -10.50
C LEU A 32 -1.98 -15.13 -11.78
N GLU A 33 -1.92 -16.06 -12.74
CA GLU A 33 -1.30 -15.85 -14.06
C GLU A 33 -1.95 -14.67 -14.80
N SER A 34 -3.27 -14.57 -14.78
CA SER A 34 -3.99 -13.48 -15.45
C SER A 34 -3.77 -12.10 -14.79
N MET A 35 -3.53 -12.07 -13.48
CA MET A 35 -3.30 -10.83 -12.72
C MET A 35 -1.84 -10.37 -12.79
N VAL A 36 -0.88 -11.29 -12.77
CA VAL A 36 0.57 -10.99 -12.87
C VAL A 36 0.99 -10.73 -14.32
N TRP A 37 0.38 -11.43 -15.28
CA TRP A 37 0.70 -11.35 -16.71
C TRP A 37 -0.55 -10.97 -17.53
N PRO A 38 -1.15 -9.79 -17.31
CA PRO A 38 -2.37 -9.39 -18.00
C PRO A 38 -2.20 -9.31 -19.52
N ASP A 39 -0.97 -9.01 -19.99
CA ASP A 39 -0.62 -8.77 -21.39
C ASP A 39 0.35 -9.84 -21.94
N GLY A 40 0.44 -10.98 -21.25
CA GLY A 40 1.31 -12.09 -21.61
C GLY A 40 2.51 -12.28 -20.68
N ARG A 41 3.11 -13.47 -20.76
CA ARG A 41 4.17 -13.91 -19.84
C ARG A 41 5.47 -13.19 -20.14
N ILE A 42 6.11 -12.65 -19.10
CA ILE A 42 7.44 -12.04 -19.17
C ILE A 42 8.39 -12.87 -18.32
N CYS A 43 9.53 -13.28 -18.89
CA CYS A 43 10.54 -14.02 -18.14
C CYS A 43 11.12 -13.14 -17.03
N PRO A 44 11.00 -13.52 -15.74
CA PRO A 44 11.42 -12.69 -14.61
C PRO A 44 12.95 -12.56 -14.45
N ALA A 45 13.75 -13.21 -15.31
CA ALA A 45 15.21 -13.15 -15.29
C ALA A 45 15.79 -12.24 -16.39
N CYS A 46 15.18 -12.20 -17.58
CA CYS A 46 15.72 -11.46 -18.73
C CYS A 46 14.71 -10.57 -19.47
N GLY A 47 13.42 -10.60 -19.09
CA GLY A 47 12.39 -9.76 -19.71
C GLY A 47 11.86 -10.25 -21.05
N TYR A 48 12.36 -11.38 -21.53
CA TYR A 48 11.89 -11.94 -22.78
C TYR A 48 10.41 -12.34 -22.70
N LYS A 49 9.64 -11.95 -23.71
CA LYS A 49 8.17 -12.08 -23.76
C LYS A 49 7.69 -13.45 -24.25
N ARG A 50 8.58 -14.27 -24.81
CA ARG A 50 8.23 -15.61 -25.32
C ARG A 50 8.69 -16.68 -24.33
N SER A 51 7.76 -17.58 -24.01
CA SER A 51 8.01 -18.73 -23.15
C SER A 51 7.15 -19.92 -23.55
N ILE A 52 7.69 -21.10 -23.38
CA ILE A 52 7.04 -22.38 -23.68
C ILE A 52 6.57 -23.00 -22.36
N ALA A 53 5.31 -23.45 -22.31
CA ALA A 53 4.82 -24.21 -21.18
C ALA A 53 5.49 -25.59 -21.17
N ILE A 54 6.13 -25.94 -20.05
CA ILE A 54 6.67 -27.28 -19.85
C ILE A 54 5.54 -28.15 -19.35
N ALA A 55 4.84 -28.83 -20.26
CA ALA A 55 3.96 -29.92 -19.89
C ALA A 55 4.79 -31.01 -19.20
N GLY A 56 4.30 -31.54 -18.09
CA GLY A 56 4.84 -32.78 -17.56
C GLY A 56 4.66 -33.83 -18.64
N ARG A 57 5.74 -34.42 -19.14
CA ARG A 57 5.60 -35.68 -19.88
C ARG A 57 4.96 -36.65 -18.90
N ASP A 58 3.78 -37.19 -19.22
CA ASP A 58 3.03 -38.14 -18.39
C ASP A 58 3.70 -39.53 -18.31
N VAL A 59 5.03 -39.58 -18.43
CA VAL A 59 5.83 -40.80 -18.46
C VAL A 59 6.74 -40.80 -17.23
N GLY A 60 6.36 -41.60 -16.23
CA GLY A 60 7.17 -41.93 -15.04
C GLY A 60 6.96 -41.03 -13.80
N LYS A 61 7.86 -41.16 -12.82
CA LYS A 61 7.79 -40.52 -11.47
C LYS A 61 8.02 -39.00 -11.45
N ARG A 62 8.16 -38.32 -12.60
CA ARG A 62 8.54 -36.89 -12.69
C ARG A 62 7.43 -36.05 -13.34
N ARG A 63 6.43 -35.67 -12.55
CA ARG A 63 5.41 -34.69 -12.96
C ARG A 63 6.03 -33.28 -12.96
N ALA A 64 6.05 -32.59 -14.10
CA ALA A 64 6.42 -31.18 -14.09
C ALA A 64 5.41 -30.39 -13.25
N ARG A 65 5.89 -29.35 -12.56
CA ARG A 65 5.04 -28.52 -11.70
C ARG A 65 4.02 -27.78 -12.59
N PRO A 66 2.71 -27.79 -12.25
CA PRO A 66 1.71 -27.04 -13.01
C PRO A 66 2.10 -25.56 -13.14
N GLY A 67 1.97 -25.00 -14.34
CA GLY A 67 2.35 -23.61 -14.65
C GLY A 67 3.86 -23.36 -14.64
N LEU A 68 4.68 -24.37 -14.95
CA LEU A 68 6.10 -24.21 -15.22
C LEU A 68 6.30 -23.79 -16.68
N TYR A 69 7.01 -22.68 -16.87
CA TYR A 69 7.36 -22.13 -18.17
C TYR A 69 8.87 -22.07 -18.33
N GLN A 70 9.34 -22.19 -19.56
CA GLN A 70 10.74 -21.96 -19.92
C GLN A 70 10.85 -20.73 -20.81
N CYS A 71 11.79 -19.85 -20.51
CA CYS A 71 12.15 -18.75 -21.39
C CYS A 71 12.59 -19.30 -22.76
N SER A 72 12.06 -18.71 -23.83
CA SER A 72 12.42 -19.08 -25.20
C SER A 72 13.69 -18.38 -25.71
N SER A 73 14.27 -17.46 -24.95
CA SER A 73 15.57 -16.87 -25.28
C SER A 73 16.67 -17.94 -25.18
N GLY A 74 17.53 -18.01 -26.20
CA GLY A 74 18.62 -18.97 -26.31
C GLY A 74 19.62 -18.86 -25.16
N ASP A 75 19.96 -17.64 -24.75
CA ASP A 75 20.95 -17.37 -23.71
C ASP A 75 20.37 -17.53 -22.30
N CYS A 76 19.06 -17.37 -22.14
CA CYS A 76 18.43 -17.38 -20.82
C CYS A 76 17.95 -18.78 -20.41
N ARG A 77 17.06 -19.40 -21.22
CA ARG A 77 16.41 -20.70 -20.93
C ARG A 77 15.85 -20.88 -19.52
N PHE A 78 15.69 -19.79 -18.76
CA PHE A 78 15.32 -19.81 -17.35
C PHE A 78 13.92 -20.38 -17.17
N GLN A 79 13.77 -21.27 -16.20
CA GLN A 79 12.49 -21.86 -15.85
C GLN A 79 11.83 -21.07 -14.73
N PHE A 80 10.56 -20.73 -14.92
CA PHE A 80 9.81 -19.91 -13.98
C PHE A 80 8.34 -20.31 -13.91
N THR A 81 7.72 -19.96 -12.80
CA THR A 81 6.29 -19.98 -12.56
C THR A 81 5.79 -18.56 -12.31
N VAL A 82 4.47 -18.37 -12.22
CA VAL A 82 3.87 -17.08 -11.86
C VAL A 82 4.32 -16.54 -10.50
N THR A 83 4.78 -17.40 -9.59
CA THR A 83 5.31 -17.00 -8.28
C THR A 83 6.79 -16.67 -8.30
N THR A 84 7.47 -16.84 -9.44
CA THR A 84 8.92 -16.62 -9.54
C THR A 84 9.24 -15.12 -9.45
N HIS A 85 10.26 -14.76 -8.66
CA HIS A 85 10.59 -13.37 -8.30
C HIS A 85 9.44 -12.51 -7.75
N THR A 86 8.42 -13.13 -7.14
CA THR A 86 7.36 -12.41 -6.41
C THR A 86 7.44 -12.67 -4.90
N PRO A 87 6.63 -12.01 -4.06
CA PRO A 87 6.54 -12.36 -2.64
C PRO A 87 6.14 -13.83 -2.37
N LEU A 88 5.46 -14.47 -3.33
CA LEU A 88 5.04 -15.87 -3.28
C LEU A 88 6.15 -16.84 -3.73
N HIS A 89 7.34 -16.33 -4.05
CA HIS A 89 8.44 -17.15 -4.55
C HIS A 89 8.82 -18.27 -3.58
N SER A 90 8.95 -19.48 -4.13
CA SER A 90 9.24 -20.72 -3.40
C SER A 90 8.27 -21.02 -2.25
N THR A 91 7.05 -20.47 -2.30
CA THR A 91 6.04 -20.75 -1.28
C THR A 91 5.68 -22.24 -1.25
N LYS A 92 5.49 -22.77 -0.04
CA LYS A 92 4.98 -24.12 0.21
C LYS A 92 3.49 -24.12 0.54
N LEU A 93 2.94 -22.93 0.78
CA LEU A 93 1.51 -22.76 1.02
C LEU A 93 0.75 -22.87 -0.31
N PRO A 94 -0.42 -23.50 -0.32
CA PRO A 94 -1.28 -23.52 -1.48
C PRO A 94 -1.70 -22.10 -1.92
N LEU A 95 -1.86 -21.86 -3.22
CA LEU A 95 -2.22 -20.55 -3.76
C LEU A 95 -3.60 -20.11 -3.30
N ARG A 96 -4.53 -21.05 -3.06
CA ARG A 96 -5.83 -20.71 -2.47
C ARG A 96 -5.70 -19.99 -1.14
N VAL A 97 -4.75 -20.39 -0.29
CA VAL A 97 -4.56 -19.78 1.03
C VAL A 97 -4.04 -18.35 0.87
N TRP A 98 -3.13 -18.11 -0.08
CA TRP A 98 -2.65 -16.76 -0.42
C TRP A 98 -3.75 -15.85 -0.92
N LEU A 99 -4.55 -16.30 -1.88
CA LEU A 99 -5.64 -15.47 -2.45
C LEU A 99 -6.71 -15.16 -1.40
N LYS A 100 -7.10 -16.15 -0.57
CA LYS A 100 -8.02 -15.94 0.56
C LYS A 100 -7.47 -14.91 1.54
N ALA A 101 -6.19 -15.02 1.91
CA ALA A 101 -5.55 -14.09 2.83
C ALA A 101 -5.57 -12.64 2.32
N MET A 102 -5.15 -12.45 1.07
CA MET A 102 -5.11 -11.12 0.46
C MET A 102 -6.52 -10.55 0.30
N TRP A 103 -7.49 -11.36 -0.15
CA TRP A 103 -8.87 -10.91 -0.25
C TRP A 103 -9.42 -10.45 1.11
N LEU A 104 -9.22 -11.22 2.18
CA LEU A 104 -9.67 -10.84 3.53
C LEU A 104 -9.02 -9.54 4.02
N MET A 105 -7.72 -9.35 3.76
CA MET A 105 -7.02 -8.12 4.11
C MET A 105 -7.52 -6.90 3.34
N LEU A 106 -7.87 -7.07 2.06
CA LEU A 106 -8.38 -6.00 1.20
C LEU A 106 -9.86 -5.70 1.50
N GLN A 107 -10.63 -6.70 1.94
CA GLN A 107 -12.02 -6.55 2.37
C GLN A 107 -12.14 -5.79 3.70
N SER A 108 -11.14 -5.83 4.59
CA SER A 108 -11.18 -5.05 5.83
C SER A 108 -10.87 -3.56 5.58
N ASP A 109 -11.77 -2.66 6.01
CA ASP A 109 -11.56 -1.20 5.89
C ASP A 109 -10.44 -0.67 6.80
N LYS A 110 -10.29 -1.27 7.99
CA LYS A 110 -9.34 -0.82 9.02
C LYS A 110 -8.03 -1.59 8.97
N GLY A 111 -8.08 -2.82 8.49
CA GLY A 111 -6.98 -3.79 8.53
C GLY A 111 -7.32 -5.06 9.29
N MET A 112 -6.41 -6.03 9.19
CA MET A 112 -6.50 -7.27 9.95
C MET A 112 -5.18 -7.54 10.64
N SER A 113 -5.24 -7.86 11.93
CA SER A 113 -4.06 -8.32 12.66
C SER A 113 -3.61 -9.67 12.13
N SER A 114 -2.32 -9.97 12.23
CA SER A 114 -1.79 -11.28 11.83
C SER A 114 -2.40 -12.43 12.63
N VAL A 115 -2.82 -12.18 13.88
CA VAL A 115 -3.47 -13.18 14.74
C VAL A 115 -4.84 -13.54 14.19
N ARG A 116 -5.69 -12.55 13.90
CA ARG A 116 -7.01 -12.77 13.31
C ARG A 116 -6.92 -13.38 11.91
N LEU A 117 -5.95 -12.96 11.11
CA LEU A 117 -5.70 -13.55 9.79
C LEU A 117 -5.26 -15.03 9.90
N ALA A 118 -4.44 -15.37 10.90
CA ALA A 118 -4.01 -16.74 11.15
C ALA A 118 -5.17 -17.65 11.57
N GLU A 119 -6.00 -17.19 12.51
CA GLU A 119 -7.23 -17.88 12.94
C GLU A 119 -8.16 -18.14 11.75
N ALA A 120 -8.43 -17.11 10.93
CA ALA A 120 -9.34 -17.22 9.79
C ALA A 120 -8.85 -18.20 8.69
N LEU A 121 -7.54 -18.39 8.57
CA LEU A 121 -6.94 -19.24 7.53
C LEU A 121 -6.50 -20.63 8.04
N GLY A 122 -6.47 -20.84 9.35
CA GLY A 122 -5.91 -22.05 9.96
C GLY A 122 -4.40 -22.19 9.75
N VAL A 123 -3.66 -21.08 9.76
CA VAL A 123 -2.18 -21.07 9.65
C VAL A 123 -1.54 -20.49 10.91
N SER A 124 -0.23 -20.63 11.07
CA SER A 124 0.46 -20.01 12.20
C SER A 124 0.52 -18.48 12.07
N GLN A 125 0.51 -17.76 13.19
CA GLN A 125 0.62 -16.29 13.19
C GLN A 125 1.85 -15.75 12.42
N PRO A 126 3.07 -16.34 12.53
CA PRO A 126 4.22 -15.89 11.75
C PRO A 126 4.04 -16.09 10.23
N THR A 127 3.21 -17.07 9.84
CA THR A 127 2.85 -17.29 8.44
C THR A 127 1.91 -16.20 7.96
N ALA A 128 0.82 -15.93 8.69
CA ALA A 128 -0.11 -14.85 8.39
C ALA A 128 0.58 -13.47 8.38
N TRP A 129 1.51 -13.23 9.30
CA TRP A 129 2.30 -12.00 9.33
C TRP A 129 3.15 -11.82 8.06
N ARG A 130 3.83 -12.89 7.60
CA ARG A 130 4.54 -12.89 6.31
C ARG A 130 3.58 -12.60 5.14
N MET A 131 2.38 -13.20 5.15
CA MET A 131 1.38 -12.96 4.11
C MET A 131 0.93 -11.49 4.08
N GLY A 132 0.74 -10.88 5.25
CA GLY A 132 0.44 -9.46 5.35
C GLY A 132 1.54 -8.56 4.82
N HIS A 133 2.81 -8.88 5.12
CA HIS A 133 3.95 -8.15 4.56
C HIS A 133 4.10 -8.35 3.05
N ALA A 134 3.75 -9.52 2.51
CA ALA A 134 3.72 -9.74 1.06
C ALA A 134 2.74 -8.76 0.39
N LEU A 135 1.52 -8.63 0.94
CA LEU A 135 0.52 -7.68 0.43
C LEU A 135 1.04 -6.24 0.53
N ARG A 136 1.52 -5.83 1.71
CA ARG A 136 2.10 -4.50 1.97
C ARG A 136 3.20 -4.12 0.98
N LEU A 137 4.04 -5.08 0.65
CA LEU A 137 5.10 -4.91 -0.32
C LEU A 137 4.53 -4.74 -1.74
N MET A 138 3.52 -5.49 -2.15
CA MET A 138 2.94 -5.39 -3.50
C MET A 138 2.07 -4.16 -3.72
N VAL A 139 1.44 -3.64 -2.67
CA VAL A 139 0.61 -2.42 -2.78
C VAL A 139 1.42 -1.13 -2.71
N ALA A 140 2.74 -1.20 -2.49
CA ALA A 140 3.62 -0.04 -2.57
C ALA A 140 3.57 0.57 -3.98
N ARG A 141 3.34 1.87 -4.08
CA ARG A 141 3.18 2.59 -5.34
C ARG A 141 4.48 3.30 -5.70
N GLU A 142 4.87 3.23 -6.97
CA GLU A 142 6.15 3.76 -7.48
C GLU A 142 5.98 5.02 -8.34
N HIS A 143 4.75 5.37 -8.77
CA HIS A 143 4.52 6.63 -9.47
C HIS A 143 4.63 7.81 -8.51
N MET A 144 5.08 8.97 -8.98
CA MET A 144 5.05 10.20 -8.19
C MET A 144 3.60 10.69 -8.03
N LEU A 145 3.31 11.34 -6.91
CA LEU A 145 2.06 12.05 -6.67
C LEU A 145 2.04 13.33 -7.51
N ASP A 146 0.89 13.66 -8.08
CA ASP A 146 0.73 14.82 -8.95
C ASP A 146 -0.54 15.63 -8.63
N GLY A 147 -0.78 16.70 -9.39
CA GLY A 147 -1.97 17.54 -9.24
C GLY A 147 -1.94 18.36 -7.95
N THR A 148 -2.97 18.24 -7.11
CA THR A 148 -3.01 18.91 -5.80
C THR A 148 -2.61 17.93 -4.70
N VAL A 149 -1.53 18.24 -3.99
CA VAL A 149 -0.95 17.36 -2.97
C VAL A 149 -0.85 18.08 -1.64
N GLU A 150 -1.49 17.53 -0.62
CA GLU A 150 -1.41 18.01 0.76
C GLU A 150 -0.32 17.27 1.52
N ILE A 151 0.48 17.99 2.31
CA ILE A 151 1.53 17.41 3.17
C ILE A 151 1.35 17.84 4.63
N ASP A 152 1.66 16.91 5.53
CA ASP A 152 1.69 17.13 6.97
C ASP A 152 2.67 16.14 7.61
N HIS A 153 3.11 16.41 8.83
CA HIS A 153 3.96 15.50 9.60
C HIS A 153 3.26 15.01 10.86
N PHE A 154 3.57 13.79 11.27
CA PHE A 154 3.15 13.27 12.56
C PHE A 154 4.24 12.43 13.20
N HIS A 155 4.01 12.01 14.44
CA HIS A 155 4.95 11.20 15.19
C HIS A 155 4.37 9.82 15.47
N LEU A 156 5.11 8.78 15.09
CA LEU A 156 4.86 7.38 15.38
C LEU A 156 5.53 7.00 16.70
N GLY A 157 4.79 6.33 17.58
CA GLY A 157 5.30 5.81 18.85
C GLY A 157 4.50 6.24 20.07
N GLY A 158 4.53 5.39 21.09
CA GLY A 158 3.96 5.66 22.41
C GLY A 158 4.65 6.81 23.13
N ARG A 159 4.14 7.21 24.29
CA ARG A 159 4.90 8.10 25.17
C ARG A 159 6.20 7.37 25.56
N PRO A 160 7.38 8.02 25.50
CA PRO A 160 8.62 7.43 26.00
C PRO A 160 8.42 6.94 27.43
N ARG A 161 8.85 5.72 27.74
CA ARG A 161 8.92 5.26 29.13
C ARG A 161 10.04 6.06 29.79
N LYS A 162 9.75 6.71 30.91
CA LYS A 162 10.79 7.39 31.71
C LYS A 162 11.49 6.32 32.53
N HIS A 163 12.78 6.10 32.29
CA HIS A 163 13.63 5.40 33.24
C HIS A 163 14.08 6.37 34.34
N PRO A 164 14.27 5.90 35.59
CA PRO A 164 14.74 6.75 36.69
C PRO A 164 16.05 7.50 36.38
N ASP A 165 16.89 6.90 35.55
CA ASP A 165 18.21 7.43 35.17
C ASP A 165 18.18 8.25 33.85
N ASP A 166 17.01 8.38 33.21
CA ASP A 166 16.91 9.16 31.97
C ASP A 166 17.09 10.65 32.29
N GLN A 167 18.08 11.28 31.65
CA GLN A 167 18.15 12.74 31.64
C GLN A 167 16.84 13.31 31.08
N PRO A 168 16.28 14.38 31.69
CA PRO A 168 15.11 15.03 31.16
C PRO A 168 15.33 15.37 29.69
N SER A 169 14.44 14.93 28.81
CA SER A 169 14.46 15.36 27.41
C SER A 169 14.47 16.89 27.40
N GLY A 170 15.56 17.49 26.91
CA GLY A 170 15.70 18.94 26.85
C GLY A 170 14.50 19.60 26.15
N ARG A 171 14.32 20.91 26.36
CA ARG A 171 13.30 21.68 25.62
C ARG A 171 13.67 21.64 24.14
N GLY A 172 12.83 21.03 23.32
CA GLY A 172 12.86 21.13 21.86
C GLY A 172 12.45 22.53 21.38
N ARG A 173 12.41 22.72 20.05
CA ARG A 173 11.96 23.98 19.43
C ARG A 173 10.54 24.34 19.92
N LYS A 174 10.34 25.61 20.29
CA LYS A 174 9.07 26.17 20.83
C LYS A 174 8.59 25.54 22.15
N GLY A 175 9.49 25.14 23.04
CA GLY A 175 9.13 24.75 24.40
C GLY A 175 8.42 23.38 24.54
N GLN A 176 8.35 22.61 23.45
CA GLN A 176 7.90 21.21 23.50
C GLN A 176 9.04 20.30 23.96
N ALA A 177 8.75 19.20 24.64
CA ALA A 177 9.78 18.20 24.99
C ALA A 177 10.43 17.64 23.72
N ASN A 178 11.75 17.41 23.72
CA ASN A 178 12.40 16.63 22.67
C ASN A 178 11.72 15.26 22.58
N THR A 179 10.97 15.06 21.49
CA THR A 179 10.25 13.81 21.26
C THR A 179 11.20 12.75 20.73
N GLN A 180 11.29 11.61 21.41
CA GLN A 180 11.99 10.43 20.91
C GLN A 180 11.15 9.62 19.91
N LYS A 181 9.93 10.08 19.61
CA LYS A 181 9.04 9.41 18.67
C LYS A 181 9.58 9.56 17.25
N THR A 182 9.37 8.51 16.45
CA THR A 182 9.76 8.48 15.05
C THR A 182 8.92 9.47 14.25
N PRO A 183 9.51 10.50 13.63
CA PRO A 183 8.76 11.41 12.77
C PRO A 183 8.39 10.71 11.46
N VAL A 184 7.23 11.07 10.94
CA VAL A 184 6.65 10.51 9.72
C VAL A 184 6.12 11.66 8.88
N MET A 185 6.47 11.66 7.60
CA MET A 185 5.90 12.56 6.61
C MET A 185 4.67 11.89 5.99
N ALA A 186 3.55 12.59 5.93
CA ALA A 186 2.34 12.15 5.26
C ALA A 186 2.04 13.04 4.06
N MET A 187 1.58 12.41 2.97
CA MET A 187 1.29 13.08 1.70
C MET A 187 -0.04 12.53 1.17
N VAL A 188 -0.95 13.40 0.75
CA VAL A 188 -2.23 13.01 0.16
C VAL A 188 -2.44 13.77 -1.14
N GLN A 189 -2.48 13.04 -2.25
CA GLN A 189 -2.97 13.53 -3.52
C GLN A 189 -4.49 13.55 -3.51
N ARG A 190 -5.06 14.71 -3.81
CA ARG A 190 -6.52 14.86 -3.94
C ARG A 190 -7.02 14.19 -5.22
N SER A 191 -8.30 13.85 -5.20
CA SER A 191 -9.04 13.50 -6.41
C SER A 191 -8.97 14.66 -7.41
N SER A 192 -8.80 14.36 -8.69
CA SER A 192 -8.78 15.37 -9.78
C SER A 192 -10.09 16.16 -9.86
N ASP A 193 -11.20 15.48 -9.57
CA ASP A 193 -12.54 16.03 -9.55
C ASP A 193 -13.45 15.21 -8.60
N ILE A 194 -14.73 15.55 -8.56
CA ILE A 194 -15.75 14.85 -7.75
C ILE A 194 -16.85 14.23 -8.61
N THR A 195 -16.52 13.87 -9.85
CA THR A 195 -17.47 13.22 -10.75
C THR A 195 -17.59 11.72 -10.42
N PRO A 196 -18.79 11.12 -10.53
CA PRO A 196 -18.97 9.70 -10.28
C PRO A 196 -18.04 8.83 -11.14
N GLY A 197 -17.35 7.89 -10.51
CA GLY A 197 -16.35 7.04 -11.15
C GLY A 197 -14.90 7.48 -10.89
N THR A 198 -14.66 8.74 -10.52
CA THR A 198 -13.32 9.25 -10.21
C THR A 198 -12.73 8.61 -8.96
N LEU A 199 -11.44 8.29 -9.00
CA LEU A 199 -10.69 7.71 -7.87
C LEU A 199 -10.44 8.75 -6.79
N ALA A 200 -10.39 8.33 -5.53
CA ALA A 200 -10.21 9.20 -4.36
C ALA A 200 -8.84 9.91 -4.25
N GLY A 201 -7.96 9.75 -5.24
CA GLY A 201 -6.55 10.11 -5.16
C GLY A 201 -5.70 9.05 -4.47
N ASP A 202 -4.55 9.46 -3.94
CA ASP A 202 -3.57 8.58 -3.30
C ASP A 202 -3.12 9.16 -1.96
N ALA A 203 -2.69 8.29 -1.05
CA ALA A 203 -2.18 8.70 0.26
C ALA A 203 -0.96 7.87 0.63
N ARG A 204 0.08 8.53 1.12
CA ARG A 204 1.36 7.93 1.46
C ARG A 204 1.85 8.45 2.80
N ALA A 205 2.65 7.65 3.47
CA ALA A 205 3.44 8.09 4.60
C ALA A 205 4.80 7.38 4.59
N ALA A 206 5.82 8.08 5.06
CA ALA A 206 7.18 7.57 5.13
C ALA A 206 7.86 8.03 6.42
N VAL A 207 8.55 7.11 7.09
CA VAL A 207 9.43 7.45 8.21
C VAL A 207 10.55 8.39 7.73
N VAL A 208 10.84 9.43 8.50
CA VAL A 208 11.93 10.37 8.19
C VAL A 208 13.00 10.34 9.28
N THR A 209 14.27 10.50 8.90
CA THR A 209 15.42 10.56 9.83
C THR A 209 15.53 11.95 10.44
N GLY A 210 14.49 12.36 11.18
CA GLY A 210 14.35 13.70 11.73
C GLY A 210 13.62 14.68 10.81
N LEU A 211 13.10 15.76 11.41
CA LEU A 211 12.33 16.82 10.74
C LEU A 211 13.23 18.00 10.31
N SER A 212 14.42 17.70 9.78
CA SER A 212 15.25 18.75 9.15
C SER A 212 14.72 19.06 7.76
N VAL A 213 14.94 20.29 7.28
CA VAL A 213 14.51 20.72 5.93
C VAL A 213 15.01 19.73 4.87
N ARG A 214 16.32 19.44 4.86
CA ARG A 214 16.95 18.49 3.92
C ARG A 214 16.38 17.08 3.99
N ALA A 215 16.05 16.58 5.18
CA ALA A 215 15.48 15.24 5.33
C ALA A 215 14.04 15.19 4.81
N SER A 216 13.26 16.25 5.04
CA SER A 216 11.90 16.38 4.53
C SER A 216 11.87 16.60 3.01
N GLU A 217 12.75 17.45 2.47
CA GLU A 217 12.94 17.67 1.02
C GLU A 217 13.15 16.34 0.29
N ARG A 218 14.15 15.55 0.71
CA ARG A 218 14.46 14.26 0.07
C ARG A 218 13.28 13.30 -0.01
N VAL A 219 12.44 13.27 1.03
CA VAL A 219 11.28 12.35 1.10
C VAL A 219 10.14 12.84 0.21
N ILE A 220 9.94 14.17 0.16
CA ILE A 220 8.88 14.82 -0.61
C ILE A 220 9.24 14.80 -2.11
N GLU A 221 10.43 15.23 -2.50
CA GLU A 221 10.87 15.27 -3.90
C GLU A 221 10.96 13.88 -4.54
N ALA A 222 11.24 12.84 -3.75
CA ALA A 222 11.24 11.46 -4.24
C ALA A 222 9.82 10.91 -4.51
N GLN A 223 8.77 11.58 -4.04
CA GLN A 223 7.40 11.06 -4.06
C GLN A 223 6.39 12.00 -4.70
N ILE A 224 6.68 13.28 -4.88
CA ILE A 224 5.76 14.30 -5.37
C ILE A 224 6.40 14.99 -6.57
N ASP A 225 5.68 15.04 -7.69
CA ASP A 225 6.11 15.74 -8.90
C ASP A 225 6.24 17.25 -8.62
N LEU A 226 7.36 17.87 -9.01
CA LEU A 226 7.61 19.29 -8.75
C LEU A 226 6.63 20.23 -9.49
N GLY A 227 5.97 19.73 -10.55
CA GLY A 227 4.87 20.41 -11.24
C GLY A 227 3.56 20.47 -10.43
N SER A 228 3.50 19.82 -9.26
CA SER A 228 2.31 19.76 -8.42
C SER A 228 2.01 21.09 -7.71
N HIS A 229 0.74 21.27 -7.37
CA HIS A 229 0.28 22.27 -6.42
C HIS A 229 0.34 21.71 -5.00
N LEU A 230 1.34 22.14 -4.24
CA LEU A 230 1.59 21.72 -2.88
C LEU A 230 0.74 22.53 -1.88
N MET A 231 0.17 21.86 -0.88
CA MET A 231 -0.55 22.49 0.23
C MET A 231 -0.02 22.00 1.58
N SER A 232 0.26 22.90 2.51
CA SER A 232 0.79 22.53 3.83
C SER A 232 0.33 23.46 4.96
N ASP A 233 0.71 23.13 6.19
CA ASP A 233 0.70 24.10 7.29
C ASP A 233 1.88 25.10 7.16
N GLU A 234 1.99 26.03 8.12
CA GLU A 234 3.07 27.04 8.16
C GLU A 234 4.38 26.57 8.78
N TRP A 235 4.65 25.27 8.79
CA TRP A 235 5.92 24.81 9.29
C TRP A 235 7.06 25.30 8.38
N LYS A 236 8.06 25.96 8.96
CA LYS A 236 9.15 26.63 8.21
C LYS A 236 9.87 25.71 7.20
N ALA A 237 9.93 24.42 7.46
CA ALA A 237 10.52 23.48 6.51
C ALA A 237 9.68 23.34 5.25
N PHE A 238 8.34 23.30 5.36
CA PHE A 238 7.46 23.26 4.20
C PHE A 238 7.50 24.54 3.39
N LEU A 239 7.64 25.71 4.03
CA LEU A 239 7.83 26.97 3.32
C LEU A 239 9.11 26.98 2.47
N ALA A 240 10.19 26.36 2.94
CA ALA A 240 11.41 26.22 2.16
C ALA A 240 11.25 25.22 1.01
N ILE A 241 10.69 24.03 1.31
CA ILE A 241 10.43 22.96 0.33
C ILE A 241 9.53 23.44 -0.80
N GLY A 242 8.47 24.18 -0.46
CA GLY A 242 7.47 24.64 -1.42
C GLY A 242 8.01 25.61 -2.48
N GLN A 243 9.20 26.19 -2.28
CA GLN A 243 9.85 27.04 -3.28
C GLN A 243 10.26 26.27 -4.55
N SER A 244 10.47 24.96 -4.44
CA SER A 244 10.81 24.10 -5.57
C SER A 244 9.60 23.64 -6.38
N PHE A 245 8.38 23.88 -5.90
CA PHE A 245 7.14 23.42 -6.53
C PHE A 245 6.53 24.50 -7.43
N ALA A 246 5.79 24.07 -8.46
CA ALA A 246 5.09 24.98 -9.38
C ALA A 246 4.14 25.94 -8.65
N LYS A 247 3.52 25.47 -7.56
CA LYS A 247 2.72 26.31 -6.66
C LYS A 247 2.73 25.74 -5.25
N HIS A 248 2.84 26.60 -4.24
CA HIS A 248 2.70 26.24 -2.83
C HIS A 248 1.78 27.23 -2.10
N GLU A 249 0.76 26.71 -1.43
CA GLU A 249 -0.15 27.49 -0.58
C GLU A 249 -0.20 26.92 0.83
N THR A 250 -0.27 27.79 1.84
CA THR A 250 -0.30 27.41 3.26
C THR A 250 -1.54 27.91 3.98
N VAL A 251 -1.97 27.16 5.00
CA VAL A 251 -3.04 27.55 5.93
C VAL A 251 -2.52 27.85 7.34
N LYS A 252 -3.03 28.94 7.93
CA LYS A 252 -2.65 29.45 9.25
C LYS A 252 -3.49 28.86 10.39
N HIS A 253 -3.11 27.68 10.85
CA HIS A 253 -3.77 27.06 12.01
C HIS A 253 -3.67 27.90 13.30
N SER A 254 -2.60 28.68 13.48
CA SER A 254 -2.43 29.54 14.66
C SER A 254 -3.46 30.66 14.75
N ASP A 255 -3.99 31.08 13.61
CA ASP A 255 -4.91 32.23 13.50
C ASP A 255 -6.36 31.74 13.35
N GLY A 256 -6.61 30.43 13.53
CA GLY A 256 -7.92 29.81 13.38
C GLY A 256 -8.37 29.62 11.93
N GLU A 257 -7.46 29.77 10.95
CA GLU A 257 -7.74 29.56 9.54
C GLU A 257 -7.50 28.09 9.16
N TYR A 258 -8.59 27.33 8.99
CA TYR A 258 -8.54 25.91 8.62
C TYR A 258 -8.83 25.66 7.13
N VAL A 259 -9.45 26.63 6.44
CA VAL A 259 -9.80 26.57 5.01
C VAL A 259 -9.76 27.97 4.43
N ARG A 260 -9.03 28.16 3.33
CA ARG A 260 -9.08 29.38 2.48
C ARG A 260 -9.45 28.95 1.07
N ASP A 261 -10.70 29.14 0.68
CA ASP A 261 -11.25 28.64 -0.58
C ASP A 261 -11.00 27.13 -0.79
N ALA A 262 -10.15 26.77 -1.76
CA ALA A 262 -9.74 25.39 -2.04
C ALA A 262 -8.49 24.96 -1.26
N VAL A 263 -7.81 25.87 -0.55
CA VAL A 263 -6.57 25.61 0.17
C VAL A 263 -6.86 25.08 1.57
N HIS A 264 -6.43 23.85 1.85
CA HIS A 264 -6.50 23.21 3.17
C HIS A 264 -5.64 21.95 3.23
N VAL A 265 -5.39 21.45 4.44
CA VAL A 265 -4.69 20.17 4.71
C VAL A 265 -5.59 19.10 5.36
N ASN A 266 -6.92 19.26 5.25
CA ASN A 266 -7.89 18.36 5.88
C ASN A 266 -7.77 16.89 5.44
N SER A 267 -7.35 16.63 4.20
CA SER A 267 -7.26 15.27 3.65
C SER A 267 -6.08 14.54 4.28
N VAL A 268 -4.92 15.20 4.37
CA VAL A 268 -3.72 14.63 5.03
C VAL A 268 -3.91 14.51 6.53
N GLU A 269 -4.57 15.45 7.21
CA GLU A 269 -4.94 15.31 8.63
C GLU A 269 -5.90 14.13 8.86
N GLY A 270 -6.85 13.95 7.94
CA GLY A 270 -7.77 12.81 7.91
C GLY A 270 -7.03 11.47 7.73
N PHE A 271 -6.02 11.44 6.86
CA PHE A 271 -5.16 10.29 6.67
C PHE A 271 -4.31 10.01 7.92
N ASN A 272 -3.70 11.02 8.54
CA ASN A 272 -2.97 10.91 9.80
C ASN A 272 -3.84 10.31 10.91
N SER A 273 -5.08 10.78 11.01
CA SER A 273 -6.07 10.25 11.94
C SER A 273 -6.41 8.78 11.64
N ARG A 274 -6.50 8.38 10.36
CA ARG A 274 -6.73 6.99 9.95
C ARG A 274 -5.53 6.11 10.34
N VAL A 275 -4.31 6.53 10.05
CA VAL A 275 -3.08 5.81 10.41
C VAL A 275 -3.03 5.56 11.92
N ARG A 276 -3.22 6.60 12.73
CA ARG A 276 -3.21 6.48 14.21
C ARG A 276 -4.28 5.51 14.72
N ARG A 277 -5.51 5.58 14.19
CA ARG A 277 -6.61 4.67 14.59
C ARG A 277 -6.34 3.22 14.18
N THR A 278 -5.78 2.99 12.99
CA THR A 278 -5.40 1.64 12.55
C THR A 278 -4.29 1.06 13.44
N ILE A 279 -3.28 1.85 13.78
CA ILE A 279 -2.23 1.41 14.70
C ILE A 279 -2.84 1.07 16.06
N VAL A 280 -3.58 1.98 16.69
CA VAL A 280 -4.14 1.75 18.03
C VAL A 280 -5.17 0.60 18.06
N GLY A 281 -5.98 0.46 17.02
CA GLY A 281 -7.13 -0.45 17.02
C GLY A 281 -6.91 -1.81 16.34
N VAL A 282 -5.91 -1.95 15.47
CA VAL A 282 -5.69 -3.20 14.70
C VAL A 282 -4.33 -3.81 14.98
N PHE A 283 -3.26 -3.02 14.90
CA PHE A 283 -1.90 -3.55 15.01
C PHE A 283 -1.33 -3.43 16.42
N HIS A 284 -1.85 -2.50 17.23
CA HIS A 284 -1.40 -2.02 18.54
C HIS A 284 0.04 -1.47 18.57
N HIS A 285 0.94 -2.05 17.80
CA HIS A 285 2.33 -1.65 17.68
C HIS A 285 2.84 -1.93 16.26
N ILE A 286 3.60 -0.99 15.70
CA ILE A 286 4.38 -1.18 14.47
C ILE A 286 5.81 -0.68 14.76
N SER A 287 6.81 -1.47 14.38
CA SER A 287 8.20 -1.06 14.56
C SER A 287 8.59 -0.05 13.48
N PRO A 288 9.45 0.93 13.76
CA PRO A 288 9.92 1.89 12.76
C PRO A 288 10.50 1.23 11.51
N GLN A 289 11.21 0.10 11.67
CA GLN A 289 11.84 -0.65 10.57
C GLN A 289 10.82 -1.18 9.55
N HIS A 290 9.57 -1.39 9.95
CA HIS A 290 8.52 -1.93 9.10
C HIS A 290 7.41 -0.91 8.81
N ALA A 291 7.47 0.29 9.40
CA ALA A 291 6.36 1.22 9.40
C ALA A 291 5.90 1.60 7.98
N ASP A 292 6.83 1.82 7.06
CA ASP A 292 6.54 2.18 5.66
C ASP A 292 5.69 1.11 4.95
N LEU A 293 5.96 -0.18 5.20
CA LEU A 293 5.14 -1.26 4.66
C LEU A 293 3.69 -1.19 5.17
N TYR A 294 3.49 -0.86 6.44
CA TYR A 294 2.14 -0.66 6.98
C TYR A 294 1.48 0.60 6.41
N PHE A 295 2.25 1.66 6.17
CA PHE A 295 1.75 2.86 5.50
C PHE A 295 1.31 2.60 4.07
N HIS A 296 2.02 1.74 3.32
CA HIS A 296 1.58 1.31 1.98
C HIS A 296 0.20 0.64 2.02
N GLU A 297 -0.06 -0.25 2.98
CA GLU A 297 -1.38 -0.87 3.13
C GLU A 297 -2.48 0.15 3.47
N ILE A 298 -2.21 1.08 4.38
CA ILE A 298 -3.19 2.09 4.81
C ILE A 298 -3.46 3.10 3.68
N GLY A 299 -2.41 3.52 2.96
CA GLY A 299 -2.48 4.35 1.77
C GLY A 299 -3.23 3.69 0.62
N PHE A 300 -2.94 2.42 0.35
CA PHE A 300 -3.68 1.65 -0.63
C PHE A 300 -5.18 1.64 -0.29
N ARG A 301 -5.58 1.30 0.94
CA ARG A 301 -7.00 1.35 1.33
C ARG A 301 -7.63 2.74 1.20
N TRP A 302 -6.88 3.80 1.43
CA TRP A 302 -7.36 5.17 1.21
C TRP A 302 -7.76 5.40 -0.26
N SER A 303 -6.89 4.97 -1.17
CA SER A 303 -7.03 5.14 -2.62
C SER A 303 -8.07 4.24 -3.27
N GLN A 304 -8.42 3.09 -2.66
CA GLN A 304 -9.37 2.12 -3.23
C GLN A 304 -10.84 2.51 -3.03
N ARG A 305 -11.15 3.77 -3.34
CA ARG A 305 -12.50 4.34 -3.30
C ARG A 305 -12.75 5.15 -4.55
N ILE A 306 -13.99 5.09 -5.01
CA ILE A 306 -14.50 5.85 -6.14
C ILE A 306 -15.61 6.78 -5.67
N VAL A 307 -15.71 7.94 -6.30
CA VAL A 307 -16.85 8.84 -6.10
C VAL A 307 -18.11 8.19 -6.68
N ILE A 308 -19.22 8.23 -5.94
CA ILE A 308 -20.53 7.78 -6.42
C ILE A 308 -21.56 8.90 -6.47
N GLY A 309 -21.23 10.08 -5.95
CA GLY A 309 -22.11 11.23 -5.94
C GLY A 309 -21.84 12.15 -4.76
N ASN A 310 -22.79 13.05 -4.49
CA ASN A 310 -22.70 14.04 -3.43
C ASN A 310 -23.98 14.02 -2.60
N ALA A 311 -23.85 14.22 -1.29
CA ALA A 311 -24.97 14.35 -0.37
C ALA A 311 -24.91 15.68 0.37
N VAL A 312 -26.05 16.36 0.48
CA VAL A 312 -26.17 17.56 1.31
C VAL A 312 -26.34 17.14 2.76
N ARG A 313 -25.39 17.55 3.61
CA ARG A 313 -25.44 17.32 5.05
C ARG A 313 -25.74 18.64 5.77
N LYS A 314 -26.88 18.69 6.44
CA LYS A 314 -27.26 19.80 7.31
C LYS A 314 -26.66 19.57 8.70
N THR A 315 -25.93 20.55 9.20
CA THR A 315 -25.43 20.55 10.58
C THR A 315 -26.57 20.87 11.54
N ARG A 316 -26.40 20.56 12.84
CA ARG A 316 -27.37 20.90 13.89
C ARG A 316 -27.68 22.40 13.95
N ARG A 317 -26.76 23.26 13.50
CA ARG A 317 -26.91 24.73 13.43
C ARG A 317 -27.48 25.21 12.09
N GLY A 318 -28.05 24.33 11.27
CA GLY A 318 -28.69 24.70 10.00
C GLY A 318 -27.75 24.88 8.81
N ARG A 319 -26.42 25.03 9.02
CA ARG A 319 -25.43 25.14 7.94
C ARG A 319 -25.45 23.87 7.07
N GLN A 320 -25.61 24.04 5.77
CA GLN A 320 -25.51 22.95 4.79
C GLN A 320 -24.06 22.79 4.33
N THR A 321 -23.63 21.54 4.17
CA THR A 321 -22.32 21.18 3.64
C THR A 321 -22.50 20.05 2.64
N ILE A 322 -21.90 20.16 1.45
CA ILE A 322 -21.89 19.07 0.48
C ILE A 322 -20.80 18.07 0.90
N ARG A 323 -21.15 16.78 0.90
CA ARG A 323 -20.24 15.68 1.22
C ARG A 323 -20.17 14.72 0.04
N THR A 324 -18.97 14.50 -0.46
CA THR A 324 -18.72 13.46 -1.46
C THR A 324 -19.00 12.09 -0.87
N LEU A 325 -19.81 11.31 -1.59
CA LEU A 325 -20.10 9.92 -1.28
C LEU A 325 -19.06 9.04 -1.97
N TRP A 326 -18.49 8.13 -1.19
CA TRP A 326 -17.45 7.21 -1.63
C TRP A 326 -17.97 5.79 -1.59
N SER A 327 -17.73 5.03 -2.66
CA SER A 327 -17.87 3.57 -2.65
C SER A 327 -16.50 2.92 -2.71
N ARG A 328 -16.37 1.73 -2.14
CA ARG A 328 -15.13 0.95 -2.20
C ARG A 328 -15.04 0.22 -3.52
N VAL A 329 -13.83 0.14 -4.09
CA VAL A 329 -13.55 -0.84 -5.15
C VAL A 329 -13.66 -2.26 -4.57
N PRO A 330 -14.36 -3.21 -5.21
CA PRO A 330 -14.44 -4.59 -4.74
C PRO A 330 -13.05 -5.22 -4.51
N PRO A 331 -12.79 -5.93 -3.39
CA PRO A 331 -11.46 -6.41 -3.04
C PRO A 331 -10.80 -7.31 -4.10
N ALA A 332 -11.59 -8.13 -4.79
CA ALA A 332 -11.01 -9.02 -5.78
C ALA A 332 -10.56 -8.27 -7.06
N LEU A 333 -11.19 -7.12 -7.39
CA LEU A 333 -10.68 -6.23 -8.43
C LEU A 333 -9.37 -5.56 -7.98
N GLN A 334 -9.24 -5.26 -6.68
CA GLN A 334 -8.00 -4.73 -6.12
C GLN A 334 -6.84 -5.74 -6.23
N LEU A 335 -7.10 -7.07 -6.17
CA LEU A 335 -6.07 -8.11 -6.34
C LEU A 335 -5.35 -7.99 -7.69
N ALA A 336 -6.07 -7.64 -8.76
CA ALA A 336 -5.45 -7.44 -10.06
C ALA A 336 -4.44 -6.28 -10.05
N SER A 337 -4.78 -5.19 -9.36
CA SER A 337 -3.85 -4.07 -9.16
C SER A 337 -2.66 -4.47 -8.28
N VAL A 338 -2.89 -5.26 -7.23
CA VAL A 338 -1.84 -5.73 -6.31
C VAL A 338 -0.83 -6.60 -7.05
N PHE A 339 -1.31 -7.58 -7.82
CA PHE A 339 -0.43 -8.57 -8.46
C PHE A 339 0.27 -8.05 -9.72
N ARG A 340 -0.22 -6.97 -10.33
CA ARG A 340 0.46 -6.29 -11.43
C ARG A 340 1.88 -5.85 -11.05
N ALA A 341 2.09 -5.43 -9.80
CA ALA A 341 3.38 -4.98 -9.27
C ALA A 341 4.15 -6.08 -8.50
N ALA A 342 3.73 -7.35 -8.59
CA ALA A 342 4.31 -8.41 -7.77
C ALA A 342 5.71 -8.87 -8.21
N THR A 343 5.99 -8.80 -9.51
CA THR A 343 7.26 -9.25 -10.09
C THR A 343 8.39 -8.30 -9.71
N GLY A 344 9.53 -8.84 -9.28
CA GLY A 344 10.65 -8.02 -8.80
C GLY A 344 10.48 -7.54 -7.36
N ARG A 345 9.55 -8.11 -6.59
CA ARG A 345 9.32 -7.79 -5.17
C ARG A 345 9.49 -9.01 -4.27
N GLN A 346 10.56 -9.77 -4.49
CA GLN A 346 10.80 -11.02 -3.78
C GLN A 346 11.06 -10.78 -2.27
N MET A 347 10.46 -11.62 -1.42
CA MET A 347 10.68 -11.60 0.03
C MET A 347 11.25 -12.92 0.58
N ARG A 348 12.07 -12.83 1.63
CA ARG A 348 12.63 -13.95 2.41
C ARG A 348 12.44 -13.72 3.90
N ARG A 349 12.47 -14.79 4.69
CA ARG A 349 12.58 -14.65 6.15
C ARG A 349 14.03 -14.32 6.48
N SER A 350 14.25 -13.38 7.39
CA SER A 350 15.56 -13.17 7.98
C SER A 350 15.86 -14.23 9.05
N PRO A 351 17.14 -14.42 9.41
CA PRO A 351 17.54 -15.38 10.45
C PRO A 351 16.88 -15.12 11.82
N ASP A 352 16.62 -13.86 12.16
CA ASP A 352 15.95 -13.41 13.39
C ASP A 352 14.41 -13.47 13.32
N GLY A 353 13.85 -14.08 12.27
CA GLY A 353 12.40 -14.27 12.12
C GLY A 353 11.64 -13.09 11.50
N GLY A 354 12.34 -12.00 11.15
CA GLY A 354 11.84 -10.88 10.36
C GLY A 354 11.73 -11.18 8.86
N ILE A 355 11.67 -10.12 8.04
CA ILE A 355 11.49 -10.21 6.59
C ILE A 355 12.57 -9.41 5.88
N ILE A 356 13.24 -10.06 4.92
CA ILE A 356 14.19 -9.43 4.01
C ILE A 356 13.51 -9.24 2.65
N ILE A 357 13.50 -8.02 2.15
CA ILE A 357 13.10 -7.70 0.78
C ILE A 357 14.35 -7.85 -0.09
N LYS A 358 14.31 -8.79 -1.04
CA LYS A 358 15.46 -9.10 -1.91
C LYS A 358 15.48 -8.28 -3.19
N SER A 359 14.34 -7.71 -3.56
CA SER A 359 14.19 -6.99 -4.82
C SER A 359 13.30 -5.79 -4.55
N ALA A 360 13.89 -4.60 -4.69
CA ALA A 360 13.22 -3.31 -4.44
C ALA A 360 12.85 -2.58 -5.74
N VAL A 361 13.14 -3.17 -6.90
CA VAL A 361 12.88 -2.60 -8.23
C VAL A 361 12.31 -3.72 -9.12
N ALA A 362 11.27 -3.40 -9.89
CA ALA A 362 10.77 -4.26 -10.94
C ALA A 362 11.93 -4.61 -11.88
N VAL A 363 12.12 -5.90 -12.16
CA VAL A 363 13.18 -6.37 -13.09
C VAL A 363 12.90 -5.91 -14.54
N PHE A 364 11.86 -5.11 -14.78
CA PHE A 364 11.47 -4.56 -16.08
C PHE A 364 11.08 -3.09 -15.96
N GLY A 365 11.98 -2.20 -16.40
CA GLY A 365 11.71 -0.77 -16.64
C GLY A 365 12.08 0.10 -15.48
#